data_AF-A0A4R5B0E9-F1
#
_entry.id   AF-A0A4R5B0E9-F1
#
_cell.length_a   1.000
_cell.length_b   1.000
_cell.length_c   1.000
_cell.angle_alpha   90.00
_cell.angle_beta   90.00
_cell.angle_gamma   90.00
#
_symmetry.space_group_name_H-M   'P 1'
#
loop_
_entity.id
_entity.type
_entity.pdbx_description
1 polymer ?
#
loop_
_entity_poly.entity_id
_entity_poly.type
_entity_poly.pdbx_seq_one_letter_code
_entity_poly.pdbx_strand_id
1 'polypeptide(L)'
;MTVPGERPEGDARPARRAPVWVIVGAAVVAVLLTGGVLVGGFLLLRDAGDSHASQPGERDVSVFFCSRTSSNAACKGQDVTESQRQEVTRRAKGMKQVRRVEYESKQEAYERFKKVFKDRKDMLQSVSPGDLPDSLRLRVTGTEGAEAVKAALTGVAGVDSVVVQPLATRT
;
A
#
# COMPACT_ATOMS: atom_id res chain seq x y z
N MET A 1 -2.60 -12.70 86.11
CA MET A 1 -1.65 -11.60 85.85
C MET A 1 -0.30 -12.22 85.56
N THR A 2 0.33 -11.82 84.45
CA THR A 2 1.72 -12.06 83.98
C THR A 2 2.26 -13.49 83.83
N VAL A 3 2.48 -13.90 82.57
CA VAL A 3 3.75 -14.49 82.06
C VAL A 3 3.97 -14.00 80.60
N PRO A 4 5.18 -13.57 80.20
CA PRO A 4 5.48 -12.99 78.88
C PRO A 4 6.20 -13.96 77.90
N GLY A 5 5.88 -13.80 76.61
CA GLY A 5 6.77 -13.73 75.44
C GLY A 5 7.80 -14.83 75.12
N GLU A 6 7.61 -15.49 73.97
CA GLU A 6 8.70 -16.00 73.11
C GLU A 6 8.37 -15.76 71.62
N ARG A 7 9.35 -15.23 70.86
CA ARG A 7 9.33 -15.04 69.39
C ARG A 7 10.00 -16.24 68.73
N PRO A 8 9.53 -16.76 67.58
CA PRO A 8 10.35 -17.62 66.74
C PRO A 8 11.15 -16.80 65.71
N GLU A 9 12.46 -17.06 65.73
CA GLU A 9 13.53 -16.59 64.86
C GLU A 9 13.25 -16.84 63.36
N GLY A 10 13.59 -15.85 62.51
CA GLY A 10 13.62 -16.00 61.05
C GLY A 10 14.92 -16.63 60.58
N ASP A 11 14.81 -17.78 59.91
CA ASP A 11 15.91 -18.47 59.24
C ASP A 11 16.25 -17.81 57.90
N ALA A 12 17.37 -17.08 57.85
CA ALA A 12 17.91 -16.47 56.65
C ALA A 12 18.78 -17.49 55.89
N ARG A 13 18.25 -18.06 54.81
CA ARG A 13 19.00 -18.96 53.91
C ARG A 13 20.16 -18.21 53.23
N PRO A 14 21.39 -18.76 53.22
CA PRO A 14 22.52 -18.11 52.56
C PRO A 14 22.37 -18.16 51.03
N ALA A 15 22.50 -16.99 50.39
CA ALA A 15 22.47 -16.84 48.94
C ALA A 15 23.67 -17.56 48.30
N ARG A 16 23.40 -18.67 47.59
CA ARG A 16 24.41 -19.35 46.77
C ARG A 16 24.74 -18.46 45.55
N ARG A 17 25.98 -17.99 45.48
CA ARG A 17 26.48 -17.22 44.32
C ARG A 17 26.52 -18.13 43.10
N ALA A 18 25.73 -17.81 42.07
CA ALA A 18 25.75 -18.55 40.81
C ALA A 18 27.11 -18.37 40.11
N PRO A 19 27.64 -19.41 39.43
CA PRO A 19 28.91 -19.30 38.72
C PRO A 19 28.78 -18.28 37.57
N VAL A 20 29.83 -17.51 37.32
CA VAL A 20 29.87 -16.39 36.35
C VAL A 20 29.39 -16.82 34.95
N TRP A 21 29.66 -18.05 34.53
CA TRP A 21 29.20 -18.60 33.25
C TRP A 21 27.68 -18.67 33.12
N VAL A 22 26.95 -18.89 34.22
CA VAL A 22 25.48 -18.88 34.23
C VAL A 22 24.94 -17.45 34.07
N ILE A 23 25.63 -16.47 34.67
CA ILE A 23 25.28 -15.04 34.54
C ILE A 23 25.54 -14.56 33.11
N VAL A 24 26.69 -14.91 32.54
CA VAL A 24 27.05 -14.55 31.15
C VAL A 24 26.12 -15.22 30.15
N GLY A 25 25.82 -16.51 30.32
CA GLY A 25 24.88 -17.23 29.46
C GLY A 25 23.47 -16.63 29.48
N ALA A 26 22.95 -16.31 30.67
CA ALA A 26 21.64 -15.67 30.82
C ALA A 26 21.60 -14.26 30.19
N ALA A 27 22.68 -13.48 30.31
CA ALA A 27 22.77 -12.15 29.71
C ALA A 27 22.78 -12.18 28.17
N VAL A 28 23.50 -13.12 27.56
CA VAL A 28 23.52 -13.28 26.09
C VAL A 28 22.13 -13.65 25.55
N VAL A 29 21.42 -14.55 26.22
CA VAL A 29 20.05 -14.94 25.82
C VAL A 29 19.08 -13.75 25.93
N ALA A 30 19.18 -12.95 26.98
CA ALA A 30 18.31 -11.77 27.17
C ALA A 30 18.53 -10.69 26.08
N VAL A 31 19.78 -10.46 25.68
CA VAL A 31 20.12 -9.48 24.62
C VAL A 31 19.66 -9.95 23.24
N LEU A 32 19.76 -11.24 22.93
CA LEU A 32 19.27 -11.79 21.67
C LEU A 32 17.73 -11.72 21.55
N LEU A 33 17.01 -11.96 22.64
CA LEU A 33 15.54 -11.86 22.66
C LEU A 33 15.06 -10.42 22.46
N THR A 34 15.70 -9.45 23.12
CA THR A 34 15.33 -8.03 22.99
C THR A 34 15.74 -7.43 21.64
N GLY A 35 16.94 -7.75 21.15
CA GLY A 35 17.41 -7.31 19.82
C GLY A 35 16.59 -7.92 18.68
N GLY A 36 16.22 -9.20 18.77
CA GLY A 36 15.39 -9.88 17.77
C GLY A 36 13.98 -9.30 17.65
N VAL A 37 13.36 -8.92 18.77
CA VAL A 37 12.01 -8.29 18.76
C VAL A 37 12.05 -6.88 18.18
N LEU A 38 13.09 -6.08 18.48
CA LEU A 38 13.18 -4.73 17.94
C LEU A 38 13.45 -4.73 16.43
N VAL A 39 14.39 -5.54 15.96
CA VAL A 39 14.72 -5.61 14.52
C VAL A 39 13.64 -6.36 13.74
N GLY A 40 13.17 -7.51 14.24
CA GLY A 40 12.12 -8.30 13.60
C GLY A 40 10.77 -7.57 13.60
N GLY A 41 10.38 -6.95 14.71
CA GLY A 41 9.17 -6.14 14.80
C GLY A 41 9.20 -4.96 13.84
N PHE A 42 10.33 -4.22 13.77
CA PHE A 42 10.46 -3.10 12.83
C PHE A 42 10.41 -3.51 11.35
N LEU A 43 10.92 -4.69 10.99
CA LEU A 43 10.77 -5.23 9.63
C LEU A 43 9.32 -5.61 9.32
N LEU A 44 8.59 -6.18 10.28
CA LEU A 44 7.17 -6.51 10.09
C LEU A 44 6.28 -5.27 9.95
N LEU A 45 6.64 -4.16 10.61
CA LEU A 45 5.89 -2.89 10.47
C LEU A 45 6.07 -2.22 9.09
N ARG A 46 7.13 -2.56 8.32
CA ARG A 46 7.34 -1.96 7.00
C ARG A 46 6.36 -2.43 5.93
N ASP A 47 5.80 -3.64 6.06
CA ASP A 47 4.90 -4.22 5.05
C ASP A 47 3.44 -3.74 5.20
N ALA A 48 3.09 -3.19 6.37
CA ALA A 48 1.71 -2.80 6.68
C ALA A 48 1.25 -1.46 6.08
N GLY A 49 2.12 -0.74 5.36
CA GLY A 49 1.90 0.65 4.96
C GLY A 49 1.16 0.89 3.63
N ASP A 50 1.17 -0.07 2.70
CA ASP A 50 0.74 0.14 1.31
C ASP A 50 -0.49 -0.71 0.96
N SER A 51 -1.63 -0.44 1.61
CA SER A 51 -2.91 -1.08 1.25
C SER A 51 -3.50 -0.50 -0.05
N HIS A 52 -2.77 -0.62 -1.16
CA HIS A 52 -3.27 -0.31 -2.50
C HIS A 52 -4.21 -1.41 -3.04
N ALA A 53 -4.43 -2.50 -2.31
CA ALA A 53 -5.39 -3.52 -2.69
C ALA A 53 -6.84 -3.03 -2.48
N SER A 54 -7.72 -3.30 -3.45
CA SER A 54 -9.17 -3.13 -3.27
C SER A 54 -9.67 -3.98 -2.09
N GLN A 55 -10.61 -3.43 -1.32
CA GLN A 55 -11.30 -4.20 -0.29
C GLN A 55 -12.24 -5.24 -0.95
N PRO A 56 -12.64 -6.30 -0.22
CA PRO A 56 -13.67 -7.22 -0.69
C PRO A 56 -14.93 -6.45 -1.13
N GLY A 57 -15.37 -6.67 -2.37
CA GLY A 57 -16.53 -5.97 -2.96
C GLY A 57 -16.22 -4.62 -3.60
N GLU A 58 -14.99 -4.11 -3.53
CA GLU A 58 -14.55 -2.94 -4.28
C GLU A 58 -13.86 -3.33 -5.60
N ARG A 59 -13.87 -2.42 -6.56
CA ARG A 59 -13.25 -2.57 -7.87
C ARG A 59 -12.33 -1.38 -8.11
N ASP A 60 -11.14 -1.66 -8.65
CA ASP A 60 -10.23 -0.61 -9.12
C ASP A 60 -10.59 -0.24 -10.56
N VAL A 61 -10.78 1.05 -10.80
CA VAL A 61 -10.99 1.63 -12.13
C VAL A 61 -9.87 2.61 -12.41
N SER A 62 -9.30 2.57 -13.61
CA SER A 62 -8.25 3.48 -14.05
C SER A 62 -8.74 4.27 -15.24
N VAL A 63 -8.76 5.59 -15.09
CA VAL A 63 -9.09 6.54 -16.16
C VAL A 63 -7.76 7.06 -16.70
N PHE A 64 -7.37 6.62 -17.88
CA PHE A 64 -6.16 7.08 -18.54
C PHE A 64 -6.46 8.39 -19.28
N PHE A 65 -5.58 9.37 -19.10
CA PHE A 65 -5.72 10.66 -19.75
C PHE A 65 -5.09 10.64 -21.15
N CYS A 66 -5.57 11.55 -21.99
CA CYS A 66 -4.98 11.79 -23.30
C CYS A 66 -3.50 12.15 -23.16
N SER A 67 -2.69 11.57 -24.04
CA SER A 67 -1.26 11.85 -24.16
C SER A 67 -0.86 12.01 -25.63
N ARG A 68 0.36 12.51 -25.86
CA ARG A 68 0.96 12.54 -27.21
C ARG A 68 1.11 11.17 -27.86
N THR A 69 1.16 10.11 -27.07
CA THR A 69 1.27 8.71 -27.51
C THR A 69 -0.09 8.02 -27.60
N SER A 70 -1.19 8.72 -27.30
CA SER A 70 -2.53 8.18 -27.39
C SER A 70 -2.90 7.84 -28.83
N SER A 71 -3.40 6.63 -29.04
CA SER A 71 -3.94 6.16 -30.32
C SER A 71 -5.41 6.56 -30.52
N ASN A 72 -6.06 7.11 -29.49
CA ASN A 72 -7.44 7.55 -29.57
C ASN A 72 -7.55 8.85 -30.38
N ALA A 73 -8.32 8.82 -31.47
CA ALA A 73 -8.53 9.97 -32.34
C ALA A 73 -9.13 11.18 -31.59
N ALA A 74 -9.91 10.96 -30.53
CA ALA A 74 -10.47 12.03 -29.71
C ALA A 74 -9.39 12.85 -28.98
N CYS A 75 -8.23 12.24 -28.68
CA CYS A 75 -7.11 12.89 -28.00
C CYS A 75 -6.28 13.76 -28.95
N LYS A 76 -6.38 13.58 -30.27
CA LYS A 76 -5.67 14.38 -31.28
C LYS A 76 -4.15 14.48 -31.05
N GLY A 77 -3.55 13.45 -30.44
CA GLY A 77 -2.12 13.42 -30.10
C GLY A 77 -1.70 14.53 -29.13
N GLN A 78 -2.62 15.03 -28.29
CA GLN A 78 -2.34 16.07 -27.30
C GLN A 78 -2.43 15.51 -25.88
N ASP A 79 -1.58 16.04 -25.01
CA ASP A 79 -1.67 15.77 -23.57
C ASP A 79 -2.93 16.42 -22.98
N VAL A 80 -3.49 15.78 -21.95
CA VAL A 80 -4.58 16.35 -21.17
C VAL A 80 -4.20 17.71 -20.58
N THR A 81 -5.13 18.65 -20.65
CA THR A 81 -4.96 19.96 -20.01
C THR A 81 -5.29 19.88 -18.52
N GLU A 82 -4.73 20.80 -17.73
CA GLU A 82 -5.04 20.92 -16.30
C GLU A 82 -6.55 21.03 -16.03
N SER A 83 -7.24 21.86 -16.82
CA SER A 83 -8.68 22.09 -16.65
C SER A 83 -9.52 20.85 -16.96
N GLN A 84 -9.17 20.09 -18.00
CA GLN A 84 -9.80 18.81 -18.32
C GLN A 84 -9.58 17.79 -17.21
N ARG A 85 -8.33 17.67 -16.72
CA ARG A 85 -8.00 16.74 -15.63
C ARG A 85 -8.79 17.06 -14.36
N GLN A 86 -8.89 18.34 -14.00
CA GLN A 86 -9.67 18.79 -12.86
C GLN A 86 -11.16 18.52 -13.04
N GLU A 87 -11.71 18.72 -14.24
CA GLU A 87 -13.10 18.42 -14.55
C GLU A 87 -13.41 16.92 -14.39
N VAL A 88 -12.58 16.05 -14.97
CA VAL A 88 -12.72 14.60 -14.80
C VAL A 88 -12.62 14.20 -13.32
N THR A 89 -11.69 14.81 -12.58
CA THR A 89 -11.52 14.58 -11.15
C THR A 89 -12.75 15.00 -10.34
N ARG A 90 -13.32 16.19 -10.62
CA ARG A 90 -14.56 16.66 -9.98
C ARG A 90 -15.71 15.73 -10.28
N ARG A 91 -15.88 15.35 -11.55
CA ARG A 91 -16.95 14.44 -12.00
C ARG A 91 -16.86 13.11 -11.28
N ALA A 92 -15.68 12.50 -11.21
CA ALA A 92 -15.45 11.25 -10.50
C ALA A 92 -15.79 11.36 -9.00
N LYS A 93 -15.33 12.44 -8.34
CA LYS A 93 -15.62 12.70 -6.90
C LYS A 93 -17.12 12.89 -6.62
N GLY A 94 -17.89 13.35 -7.61
CA GLY A 94 -19.35 13.53 -7.48
C GLY A 94 -20.17 12.24 -7.59
N MET A 95 -19.55 11.11 -7.96
CA MET A 95 -20.27 9.85 -8.13
C MET A 95 -20.38 9.08 -6.82
N LYS A 96 -21.59 8.66 -6.44
CA LYS A 96 -21.87 7.98 -5.16
C LYS A 96 -21.12 6.66 -4.99
N GLN A 97 -20.77 6.00 -6.10
CA GLN A 97 -20.08 4.72 -6.12
C GLN A 97 -18.57 4.87 -5.91
N VAL A 98 -18.01 6.07 -6.08
CA VAL A 98 -16.57 6.34 -5.96
C VAL A 98 -16.20 6.56 -4.50
N ARG A 99 -15.25 5.77 -4.01
CA ARG A 99 -14.78 5.75 -2.61
C ARG A 99 -13.44 6.45 -2.44
N ARG A 100 -12.55 6.30 -3.42
CA ARG A 100 -11.23 6.95 -3.44
C ARG A 100 -10.91 7.42 -4.85
N VAL A 101 -10.17 8.53 -4.91
CA VAL A 101 -9.71 9.17 -6.14
C VAL A 101 -8.25 9.55 -5.92
N GLU A 102 -7.36 8.93 -6.67
CA GLU A 102 -5.92 9.16 -6.61
C GLU A 102 -5.43 9.52 -8.01
N TYR A 103 -4.77 10.67 -8.14
CA TYR A 103 -4.09 11.02 -9.37
C TYR A 103 -2.72 10.38 -9.38
N GLU A 104 -2.35 9.83 -10.52
CA GLU A 104 -1.08 9.19 -10.75
C GLU A 104 -0.42 9.83 -11.96
N SER A 105 0.68 10.51 -11.73
CA SER A 105 1.49 11.14 -12.78
C SER A 105 2.19 10.11 -13.66
N LYS A 106 2.65 10.54 -14.84
CA LYS A 106 3.47 9.71 -15.74
C LYS A 106 4.70 9.14 -15.03
N GLN A 107 5.33 9.92 -14.15
CA GLN A 107 6.49 9.46 -13.39
C GLN A 107 6.12 8.37 -12.38
N GLU A 108 5.05 8.57 -11.61
CA GLU A 108 4.56 7.55 -10.66
C GLU A 108 4.11 6.28 -11.39
N ALA A 109 3.48 6.44 -12.55
CA ALA A 109 3.12 5.33 -13.43
C ALA A 109 4.34 4.52 -13.88
N TYR A 110 5.41 5.20 -14.28
CA TYR A 110 6.67 4.56 -14.65
C TYR A 110 7.37 3.87 -13.47
N GLU A 111 7.39 4.50 -12.30
CA GLU A 111 7.95 3.87 -11.09
C GLU A 111 7.18 2.61 -10.71
N ARG A 112 5.84 2.63 -10.74
CA ARG A 112 5.03 1.43 -10.51
C ARG A 112 5.27 0.38 -11.59
N PHE A 113 5.32 0.77 -12.85
CA PHE A 113 5.59 -0.15 -13.96
C PHE A 113 6.90 -0.91 -13.72
N LYS A 114 7.98 -0.21 -13.36
CA LYS A 114 9.26 -0.84 -12.99
C LYS A 114 9.13 -1.83 -11.84
N LYS A 115 8.34 -1.50 -10.81
CA LYS A 115 8.10 -2.38 -9.66
C LYS A 115 7.34 -3.65 -10.05
N VAL A 116 6.26 -3.51 -10.83
CA VAL A 116 5.39 -4.64 -11.23
C VAL A 116 6.12 -5.57 -12.20
N PHE A 117 6.88 -5.02 -13.14
CA PHE A 117 7.58 -5.77 -14.18
C PHE A 117 9.07 -6.00 -13.87
N LYS A 118 9.48 -5.89 -12.59
CA LYS A 118 10.89 -6.05 -12.17
C LYS A 118 11.52 -7.37 -12.64
N ASP A 119 10.71 -8.42 -12.76
CA ASP A 119 11.14 -9.77 -13.15
C ASP A 119 11.06 -10.00 -14.67
N ARG A 120 10.58 -8.99 -15.43
CA ARG A 120 10.32 -9.01 -16.87
C ARG A 120 11.22 -8.01 -17.59
N LYS A 121 12.52 -8.33 -17.68
CA LYS A 121 13.56 -7.45 -18.24
C LYS A 121 13.29 -7.01 -19.68
N ASP A 122 12.66 -7.88 -20.47
CA ASP A 122 12.19 -7.61 -21.83
C ASP A 122 11.22 -6.41 -21.88
N MET A 123 10.29 -6.35 -20.93
CA MET A 123 9.31 -5.27 -20.87
C MET A 123 9.92 -3.96 -20.35
N LEU A 124 10.84 -4.03 -19.39
CA LEU A 124 11.50 -2.85 -18.83
C LEU A 124 12.37 -2.10 -19.85
N GLN A 125 12.93 -2.81 -20.83
CA GLN A 125 13.76 -2.22 -21.88
C GLN A 125 12.94 -1.61 -23.03
N SER A 126 11.67 -1.99 -23.14
CA SER A 126 10.81 -1.64 -24.28
C SER A 126 9.88 -0.46 -24.01
N VAL A 127 9.67 -0.09 -22.74
CA VAL A 127 8.72 0.96 -22.34
C VAL A 127 9.48 2.15 -21.78
N SER A 128 9.35 3.29 -22.44
CA SER A 128 9.89 4.57 -21.97
C SER A 128 8.88 5.29 -21.05
N PRO A 129 9.32 6.19 -20.16
CA PRO A 129 8.42 6.97 -19.31
C PRO A 129 7.35 7.76 -20.09
N GLY A 130 7.68 8.20 -21.31
CA GLY A 130 6.76 8.94 -22.19
C GLY A 130 5.63 8.08 -22.77
N ASP A 131 5.76 6.76 -22.74
CA ASP A 131 4.76 5.82 -23.26
C ASP A 131 3.63 5.57 -22.27
N LEU A 132 3.84 5.92 -20.99
CA LEU A 132 2.87 5.74 -19.93
C LEU A 132 2.08 7.05 -19.73
N PRO A 133 0.77 7.07 -20.05
CA PRO A 133 -0.06 8.21 -19.72
C PRO A 133 -0.24 8.32 -18.20
N ASP A 134 -0.50 9.53 -17.74
CA ASP A 134 -1.01 9.77 -16.40
C ASP A 134 -2.44 9.22 -16.28
N SER A 135 -2.87 8.95 -15.06
CA SER A 135 -4.18 8.35 -14.83
C SER A 135 -4.85 8.82 -13.54
N LEU A 136 -6.16 8.71 -13.51
CA LEU A 136 -6.96 8.81 -12.29
C LEU A 136 -7.34 7.40 -11.84
N ARG A 137 -6.80 6.99 -10.69
CA ARG A 137 -7.02 5.71 -10.04
C ARG A 137 -8.22 5.85 -9.11
N LEU A 138 -9.29 5.13 -9.40
CA LEU A 138 -10.56 5.19 -8.68
C LEU A 138 -10.80 3.87 -7.97
N ARG A 139 -11.24 3.96 -6.71
CA ARG A 139 -11.81 2.82 -5.98
C ARG A 139 -13.32 2.95 -5.99
N VAL A 140 -14.01 1.93 -6.49
CA VAL A 140 -15.45 1.99 -6.76
C VAL A 140 -16.16 0.81 -6.10
N THR A 141 -17.39 1.02 -5.63
CA THR A 141 -18.21 -0.03 -5.02
C THR A 141 -18.79 -0.97 -6.08
N GLY A 142 -18.46 -2.25 -6.01
CA GLY A 142 -19.06 -3.30 -6.83
C GLY A 142 -18.78 -3.20 -8.33
N THR A 143 -19.11 -4.26 -9.06
CA THR A 143 -18.96 -4.30 -10.53
C THR A 143 -19.91 -3.33 -11.23
N GLU A 144 -21.17 -3.25 -10.79
CA GLU A 144 -22.16 -2.33 -11.36
C GLU A 144 -21.71 -0.86 -11.22
N GLY A 145 -21.17 -0.49 -10.05
CA GLY A 145 -20.62 0.84 -9.85
C GLY A 145 -19.42 1.13 -10.75
N ALA A 146 -18.54 0.15 -10.95
CA ALA A 146 -17.40 0.28 -11.85
C ALA A 146 -17.84 0.52 -13.31
N GLU A 147 -18.85 -0.22 -13.78
CA GLU A 147 -19.42 -0.03 -15.12
C GLU A 147 -20.12 1.33 -15.25
N ALA A 148 -20.84 1.78 -14.21
CA ALA A 148 -21.45 3.11 -14.20
C ALA A 148 -20.40 4.23 -14.27
N VAL A 149 -19.29 4.11 -13.53
CA VAL A 149 -18.15 5.04 -13.60
C VAL A 149 -17.52 5.03 -14.98
N LYS A 150 -17.29 3.84 -15.55
CA LYS A 150 -16.77 3.68 -16.90
C LYS A 150 -17.66 4.37 -17.93
N ALA A 151 -18.96 4.10 -17.92
CA ALA A 151 -19.92 4.71 -18.82
C ALA A 151 -19.95 6.25 -18.68
N ALA A 152 -19.87 6.77 -17.45
CA ALA A 152 -19.91 8.20 -17.20
C ALA A 152 -18.64 8.93 -17.67
N LEU A 153 -17.46 8.32 -17.56
CA LEU A 153 -16.19 8.99 -17.84
C LEU A 153 -15.66 8.72 -19.26
N THR A 154 -16.18 7.70 -19.94
CA THR A 154 -15.84 7.43 -21.34
C THR A 154 -16.32 8.58 -22.23
N GLY A 155 -15.45 9.07 -23.12
CA GLY A 155 -15.76 10.16 -24.04
C GLY A 155 -15.71 11.56 -23.43
N VAL A 156 -15.38 11.69 -22.14
CA VAL A 156 -15.13 12.99 -21.52
C VAL A 156 -13.86 13.60 -22.11
N ALA A 157 -13.87 14.91 -22.34
CA ALA A 157 -12.71 15.62 -22.88
C ALA A 157 -11.46 15.40 -22.02
N GLY A 158 -10.36 14.99 -22.66
CA GLY A 158 -9.10 14.66 -21.99
C GLY A 158 -8.99 13.23 -21.47
N VAL A 159 -10.05 12.41 -21.57
CA VAL A 159 -10.00 10.98 -21.25
C VAL A 159 -9.68 10.18 -22.51
N ASP A 160 -8.64 9.36 -22.44
CA ASP A 160 -8.28 8.40 -23.49
C ASP A 160 -9.12 7.12 -23.33
N SER A 161 -9.01 6.47 -22.18
CA SER A 161 -9.70 5.21 -21.91
C SER A 161 -10.05 5.03 -20.44
N VAL A 162 -11.08 4.23 -20.18
CA VAL A 162 -11.48 3.86 -18.82
C VAL A 162 -11.47 2.34 -18.70
N VAL A 163 -10.59 1.84 -17.83
CA VAL A 163 -10.32 0.41 -17.66
C VAL A 163 -10.73 -0.03 -16.26
N VAL A 164 -11.62 -1.01 -16.18
CA VAL A 164 -11.91 -1.71 -14.93
C VAL A 164 -10.87 -2.82 -14.77
N GLN A 165 -10.10 -2.79 -13.69
CA GLN A 165 -9.05 -3.79 -13.48
C GLN A 165 -9.66 -5.16 -13.16
N PRO A 166 -9.11 -6.25 -13.71
CA PRO A 166 -9.47 -7.60 -13.31
C PRO A 166 -9.33 -7.76 -11.80
N LEU A 167 -10.20 -8.57 -11.19
CA LEU A 167 -9.95 -8.98 -9.80
C LEU A 167 -8.63 -9.76 -9.79
N ALA A 168 -7.70 -9.38 -8.91
CA ALA A 168 -6.50 -10.16 -8.69
C ALA A 168 -6.91 -11.54 -8.16
N THR A 169 -6.83 -12.56 -9.02
CA THR A 169 -6.97 -13.96 -8.59
C THR A 169 -5.74 -14.30 -7.77
N ARG A 170 -5.91 -14.47 -6.45
CA ARG A 170 -4.89 -15.11 -5.62
C ARG A 170 -4.88 -16.60 -5.99
N THR A 171 -3.97 -17.00 -6.86
CA THR A 171 -3.53 -18.40 -7.01
C THR A 171 -2.40 -18.69 -6.05
#